data_AF-A0A099WBR9-F1
#
_entry.id   AF-A0A099WBR9-F1
#
_cell.length_a   1.000
_cell.length_b   1.000
_cell.length_c   1.000
_cell.angle_alpha   90.00
_cell.angle_beta   90.00
_cell.angle_gamma   90.00
#
_symmetry.space_group_name_H-M   'P 1'
#
loop_
_entity.id
_entity.type
_entity.pdbx_description
1 polymer ?
#
loop_
_entity_poly.entity_id
_entity_poly.type
_entity_poly.pdbx_seq_one_letter_code
_entity_poly.pdbx_strand_id
1 'polypeptide(L)'
;MMNKVEKMDKFFVASQWLIRFVWANLIWMFLIVLGLGIFGFMPATAALFTVTRKWSQKDIDVAIWPTAWKAYKKAFVETNLAGLCFAAILGFLYIDLRIVFATMNGLASSLLYFFLFFLFAMTILALVNYFSVYAHFIYPLRGYVIQSFLLAFTSWKTSLLLIAGFGIAAYLIAQVPALILFISGVLPAYWVMKVNLVRFQKMQAKIAAQSAQNVA
;
A
#
# COMPACT_ATOMS: atom_id res chain seq x y z
N MET A 1 -0.61 -17.01 -39.27
CA MET A 1 -1.68 -17.45 -38.34
C MET A 1 -1.20 -17.49 -36.87
N MET A 2 0.02 -17.94 -36.58
CA MET A 2 0.63 -17.93 -35.22
C MET A 2 0.55 -16.57 -34.49
N ASN A 3 0.88 -15.46 -35.16
CA ASN A 3 0.81 -14.10 -34.59
C ASN A 3 -0.61 -13.65 -34.19
N LYS A 4 -1.66 -14.26 -34.74
CA LYS A 4 -3.05 -13.89 -34.44
C LYS A 4 -3.55 -14.65 -33.21
N VAL A 5 -3.17 -15.92 -33.06
CA VAL A 5 -3.47 -16.75 -31.88
C VAL A 5 -2.75 -16.19 -30.65
N GLU A 6 -1.46 -15.86 -30.76
CA GLU A 6 -0.69 -15.28 -29.65
C GLU A 6 -1.25 -13.92 -29.17
N LYS A 7 -1.69 -13.07 -30.12
CA LYS A 7 -2.37 -11.80 -29.78
C LYS A 7 -3.72 -12.02 -29.10
N MET A 8 -4.46 -13.05 -29.51
CA MET A 8 -5.75 -13.41 -28.93
C MET A 8 -5.60 -13.91 -27.49
N ASP A 9 -4.57 -14.72 -27.21
CA ASP A 9 -4.24 -15.17 -25.86
C ASP A 9 -3.82 -14.00 -24.95
N LYS A 10 -2.98 -13.09 -25.44
CA LYS A 10 -2.57 -11.89 -24.69
C LYS A 10 -3.78 -11.00 -24.36
N PHE A 11 -4.70 -10.81 -25.29
CA PHE A 11 -5.92 -10.04 -25.07
C PHE A 11 -6.82 -10.70 -24.02
N PHE A 12 -7.01 -12.01 -24.12
CA PHE A 12 -7.79 -12.77 -23.15
C PHE A 12 -7.22 -12.67 -21.73
N VAL A 13 -5.90 -12.83 -21.58
CA VAL A 13 -5.21 -12.67 -20.29
C VAL A 13 -5.37 -11.25 -19.74
N ALA A 14 -5.21 -10.22 -20.58
CA ALA A 14 -5.39 -8.83 -20.17
C ALA A 14 -6.82 -8.56 -19.68
N SER A 15 -7.82 -9.10 -20.38
CA SER A 15 -9.23 -8.99 -20.00
C SER A 15 -9.51 -9.65 -18.65
N GLN A 16 -8.97 -10.85 -18.41
CA GLN A 16 -9.11 -11.50 -17.11
C GLN A 16 -8.52 -10.67 -15.96
N TRP A 17 -7.35 -10.05 -16.18
CA TRP A 17 -6.74 -9.16 -15.19
C TRP A 17 -7.58 -7.92 -14.93
N LEU A 18 -8.17 -7.33 -15.98
CA LEU A 18 -9.09 -6.20 -15.85
C LEU A 18 -10.29 -6.58 -14.98
N ILE A 19 -10.93 -7.72 -15.25
CA ILE A 19 -12.07 -8.21 -14.47
C ILE A 19 -11.69 -8.44 -13.00
N ARG A 20 -10.53 -9.05 -12.73
CA ARG A 20 -10.02 -9.27 -11.36
C ARG A 20 -9.81 -7.94 -10.62
N PHE A 21 -9.24 -6.94 -11.28
CA PHE A 21 -9.05 -5.61 -10.71
C PHE A 21 -10.39 -4.94 -10.39
N VAL A 22 -11.31 -4.91 -11.36
CA VAL A 22 -12.65 -4.35 -11.15
C VAL A 22 -13.34 -5.02 -9.96
N TRP A 23 -13.35 -6.35 -9.92
CA TRP A 23 -14.02 -7.10 -8.86
C TRP A 23 -13.40 -6.84 -7.49
N ALA A 24 -12.07 -6.82 -7.39
CA ALA A 24 -11.39 -6.49 -6.13
C ALA A 24 -11.63 -5.04 -5.69
N ASN A 25 -11.70 -4.09 -6.63
CA ASN A 25 -11.96 -2.69 -6.31
C ASN A 25 -13.39 -2.47 -5.81
N LEU A 26 -14.37 -3.12 -6.44
CA LEU A 26 -15.77 -3.10 -5.99
C LEU A 26 -15.90 -3.69 -4.57
N ILE A 27 -15.24 -4.82 -4.31
CA ILE A 27 -15.21 -5.43 -2.97
C ILE A 27 -14.56 -4.48 -1.96
N TRP A 28 -13.44 -3.85 -2.32
CA TRP A 28 -12.77 -2.89 -1.44
C TRP A 28 -13.68 -1.71 -1.07
N MET A 29 -14.36 -1.11 -2.05
CA MET A 29 -15.33 -0.03 -1.78
C MET A 29 -16.50 -0.51 -0.93
N PHE A 30 -17.03 -1.71 -1.18
CA PHE A 30 -18.09 -2.30 -0.36
C PHE A 30 -17.65 -2.46 1.10
N LEU A 31 -16.44 -2.96 1.34
CA LEU A 31 -15.89 -3.15 2.70
C LEU A 31 -15.64 -1.82 3.42
N ILE A 32 -15.30 -0.76 2.69
CA ILE A 32 -15.22 0.60 3.25
C ILE A 32 -16.59 1.05 3.75
N VAL A 33 -17.61 0.95 2.91
CA VAL A 33 -18.99 1.35 3.25
C VAL A 33 -19.51 0.54 4.44
N LEU A 34 -19.24 -0.76 4.46
CA LEU A 34 -19.62 -1.65 5.55
C LEU A 34 -19.02 -1.23 6.91
N GLY A 35 -17.80 -0.69 6.91
CA GLY A 35 -17.13 -0.18 8.11
C GLY A 35 -17.44 1.29 8.41
N LEU A 36 -18.59 1.81 7.99
CA LEU A 36 -19.00 3.22 8.18
C LEU A 36 -18.02 4.22 7.53
N GLY A 37 -17.36 3.82 6.45
CA GLY A 37 -16.36 4.64 5.75
C GLY A 37 -15.02 4.66 6.49
N ILE A 38 -14.90 5.52 7.50
CA ILE A 38 -13.63 5.81 8.17
C ILE A 38 -13.04 4.56 8.85
N PHE A 39 -13.85 3.82 9.62
CA PHE A 39 -13.39 2.59 10.29
C PHE A 39 -13.26 1.41 9.32
N GLY A 40 -13.86 1.50 8.14
CA GLY A 40 -13.76 0.50 7.07
C GLY A 40 -12.50 0.67 6.23
N PHE A 41 -11.95 1.88 6.13
CA PHE A 41 -10.87 2.20 5.21
C PHE A 41 -9.58 1.41 5.47
N MET A 42 -9.09 1.40 6.71
CA MET A 42 -7.86 0.68 7.09
C MET A 42 -8.02 -0.84 6.86
N PRO A 43 -9.05 -1.52 7.42
CA PRO A 43 -9.19 -2.96 7.24
C PRO A 43 -9.57 -3.38 5.82
N ALA A 44 -10.33 -2.57 5.07
CA ALA A 44 -10.60 -2.84 3.66
C ALA A 44 -9.31 -2.82 2.84
N THR A 45 -8.45 -1.82 3.08
CA THR A 45 -7.17 -1.70 2.37
C THR A 45 -6.23 -2.84 2.76
N ALA A 46 -6.16 -3.22 4.03
CA ALA A 46 -5.40 -4.39 4.46
C ALA A 46 -5.89 -5.71 3.82
N ALA A 47 -7.21 -5.87 3.67
CA ALA A 47 -7.80 -7.01 2.97
C ALA A 47 -7.45 -7.02 1.48
N LEU A 48 -7.51 -5.86 0.82
CA LEU A 48 -7.09 -5.69 -0.57
C LEU A 48 -5.62 -6.06 -0.76
N PHE A 49 -4.74 -5.59 0.12
CA PHE A 49 -3.32 -5.96 0.11
C PHE A 49 -3.07 -7.45 0.36
N THR A 50 -3.94 -8.13 1.11
CA THR A 50 -3.88 -9.60 1.29
C THR A 50 -4.18 -10.32 -0.03
N VAL A 51 -5.18 -9.85 -0.79
CA VAL A 51 -5.50 -10.41 -2.13
C VAL A 51 -4.37 -10.12 -3.12
N THR A 52 -3.89 -8.88 -3.21
CA THR A 52 -2.83 -8.50 -4.16
C THR A 52 -1.48 -9.15 -3.83
N ARG A 53 -1.23 -9.49 -2.56
CA ARG A 53 -0.07 -10.31 -2.16
C ARG A 53 -0.12 -11.69 -2.80
N LYS A 54 -1.26 -12.37 -2.74
CA LYS A 54 -1.42 -13.70 -3.34
C LYS A 54 -1.22 -13.66 -4.85
N TRP A 55 -1.82 -12.68 -5.53
CA TRP A 55 -1.59 -12.44 -6.95
C TRP A 55 -0.11 -12.22 -7.28
N SER A 56 0.59 -11.45 -6.45
CA SER A 56 2.03 -11.21 -6.61
C SER A 56 2.89 -12.46 -6.35
N GLN A 57 2.38 -13.42 -5.58
CA GLN A 57 2.98 -14.73 -5.34
C GLN A 57 2.57 -15.79 -6.38
N LYS A 58 1.96 -15.36 -7.51
CA LYS A 58 1.46 -16.22 -8.60
C LYS A 58 0.23 -17.08 -8.25
N ASP A 59 -0.41 -16.83 -7.10
CA ASP A 59 -1.70 -17.43 -6.74
C ASP A 59 -2.84 -16.54 -7.28
N ILE A 60 -3.09 -16.65 -8.59
CA ILE A 60 -3.97 -15.74 -9.35
C ILE A 60 -5.45 -16.20 -9.29
N ASP A 61 -5.70 -17.48 -9.03
CA ASP A 61 -7.05 -18.07 -8.99
C ASP A 61 -7.69 -18.03 -7.60
N VAL A 62 -7.09 -17.28 -6.68
CA VAL A 62 -7.65 -17.06 -5.36
C VAL A 62 -9.07 -16.47 -5.44
N ALA A 63 -10.00 -17.07 -4.70
CA ALA A 63 -11.34 -16.52 -4.51
C ALA A 63 -11.25 -15.15 -3.80
N ILE A 64 -11.47 -14.07 -4.56
CA ILE A 64 -11.27 -12.68 -4.12
C ILE A 64 -12.16 -12.36 -2.92
N TRP A 65 -13.46 -12.65 -3.01
CA TRP A 65 -14.42 -12.32 -1.96
C TRP A 65 -14.17 -13.03 -0.63
N PRO A 66 -14.10 -14.38 -0.56
CA PRO A 66 -13.83 -15.07 0.71
C PRO A 66 -12.49 -14.68 1.34
N THR A 67 -11.47 -14.44 0.50
CA THR A 67 -10.14 -14.02 0.96
C THR A 67 -10.18 -12.62 1.55
N ALA A 68 -10.77 -11.66 0.83
CA ALA A 68 -10.91 -10.29 1.31
C ALA A 68 -11.77 -10.23 2.59
N TRP A 69 -12.89 -10.95 2.64
CA TRP A 69 -13.77 -10.96 3.80
C TRP A 69 -13.10 -11.53 5.06
N LYS A 70 -12.39 -12.66 4.92
CA LYS A 70 -11.63 -13.25 6.03
C LYS A 70 -10.52 -12.31 6.52
N ALA A 71 -9.79 -11.68 5.60
CA ALA A 71 -8.75 -10.72 5.93
C ALA A 71 -9.32 -9.47 6.61
N TYR A 72 -10.43 -8.94 6.11
CA TYR A 72 -11.11 -7.75 6.65
C TYR A 72 -11.48 -7.93 8.12
N LYS A 73 -12.17 -9.03 8.46
CA LYS A 73 -12.58 -9.31 9.84
C LYS A 73 -11.40 -9.47 10.79
N LYS A 74 -10.33 -10.13 10.33
CA LYS A 74 -9.10 -10.29 11.12
C LYS A 74 -8.40 -8.94 11.35
N ALA A 75 -8.36 -8.11 10.32
CA ALA A 75 -7.63 -6.85 10.31
C ALA A 75 -8.37 -5.71 11.03
N PHE A 76 -9.67 -5.84 11.29
CA PHE A 76 -10.53 -4.73 11.69
C PHE A 76 -10.01 -3.91 12.87
N VAL A 77 -9.68 -4.56 13.99
CA VAL A 77 -9.23 -3.85 15.19
C VAL A 77 -7.78 -3.40 15.06
N GLU A 78 -6.88 -4.31 14.69
CA GLU A 78 -5.43 -4.05 14.63
C GLU A 78 -5.08 -2.91 13.66
N THR A 79 -5.70 -2.90 12.48
CA THR A 79 -5.38 -1.90 11.45
C THR A 79 -6.02 -0.55 11.75
N ASN A 80 -7.19 -0.50 12.38
CA ASN A 80 -7.77 0.75 12.85
C ASN A 80 -6.95 1.38 13.98
N LEU A 81 -6.46 0.58 14.94
CA LEU A 81 -5.54 1.07 15.96
C LEU A 81 -4.24 1.63 15.36
N ALA A 82 -3.65 0.93 14.39
CA ALA A 82 -2.49 1.45 13.66
C ALA A 82 -2.82 2.75 12.92
N GLY A 83 -4.00 2.81 12.30
CA GLY A 83 -4.51 3.98 11.59
C GLY A 83 -4.65 5.19 12.49
N LEU A 84 -5.13 5.02 13.71
CA LEU A 84 -5.17 6.08 14.72
C LEU A 84 -3.76 6.58 15.08
N CYS A 85 -2.78 5.68 15.21
CA CYS A 85 -1.39 6.09 15.44
C CYS A 85 -0.85 6.92 14.26
N PHE A 86 -1.04 6.47 13.02
CA PHE A 86 -0.62 7.24 11.84
C PHE A 86 -1.36 8.57 11.71
N ALA A 87 -2.67 8.59 11.98
CA ALA A 87 -3.48 9.79 11.95
C ALA A 87 -3.03 10.81 13.00
N ALA A 88 -2.67 10.36 14.21
CA ALA A 88 -2.12 11.23 15.25
C ALA A 88 -0.79 11.88 14.82
N ILE A 89 0.12 11.10 14.24
CA ILE A 89 1.41 11.61 13.75
C ILE A 89 1.20 12.61 12.59
N LEU A 90 0.36 12.26 11.62
CA LEU A 90 0.06 13.14 10.49
C LEU A 90 -0.66 14.42 10.94
N GLY A 91 -1.59 14.32 11.89
CA GLY A 91 -2.30 15.46 12.47
C GLY A 91 -1.36 16.40 13.20
N PHE A 92 -0.44 15.86 14.00
CA PHE A 92 0.61 16.63 14.67
C PHE A 92 1.50 17.38 13.67
N LEU A 93 2.05 16.66 12.69
CA LEU A 93 2.89 17.27 11.64
C LEU A 93 2.14 18.31 10.79
N TYR A 94 0.85 18.09 10.54
CA TYR A 94 0.01 19.05 9.82
C TYR A 94 -0.16 20.36 10.61
N ILE A 95 -0.41 20.27 11.92
CA ILE A 95 -0.51 21.43 12.80
C ILE A 95 0.81 22.20 12.82
N ASP A 96 1.94 21.50 13.00
CA ASP A 96 3.27 22.13 12.99
C ASP A 96 3.56 22.85 11.66
N LEU A 97 3.28 22.19 10.52
CA LEU A 97 3.41 22.80 9.20
C LEU A 97 2.59 24.08 9.06
N ARG A 98 1.35 24.08 9.57
CA ARG A 98 0.46 25.24 9.55
C ARG A 98 0.99 26.39 10.42
N ILE A 99 1.54 26.07 11.59
CA ILE A 99 2.12 27.07 12.51
C ILE A 99 3.34 27.72 11.86
N VAL A 100 4.29 26.92 11.36
CA VAL A 100 5.52 27.44 10.73
C VAL A 100 5.18 28.32 9.54
N PHE A 101 4.26 27.87 8.68
CA PHE A 101 3.83 28.64 7.51
C PHE A 101 3.14 29.97 7.87
N ALA A 102 2.34 30.00 8.93
CA ALA A 102 1.56 31.19 9.29
C ALA A 102 2.33 32.22 10.13
N THR A 103 3.32 31.79 10.93
CA THR A 103 3.90 32.64 11.98
C THR A 103 5.38 32.97 11.78
N MET A 104 6.12 32.17 11.02
CA MET A 104 7.57 32.29 10.94
C MET A 104 7.99 32.78 9.55
N ASN A 105 8.82 33.84 9.51
CA ASN A 105 9.39 34.38 8.28
C ASN A 105 10.92 34.26 8.29
N GLY A 106 11.52 34.15 7.10
CA GLY A 106 12.97 34.08 6.91
C GLY A 106 13.51 32.67 6.63
N LEU A 107 14.83 32.59 6.41
CA LEU A 107 15.51 31.39 5.89
C LEU A 107 15.39 30.17 6.82
N ALA A 108 15.44 30.39 8.13
CA ALA A 108 15.24 29.33 9.14
C ALA A 108 13.83 28.73 9.09
N SER A 109 12.80 29.55 8.84
CA SER A 109 11.41 29.09 8.66
C SER A 109 11.30 28.19 7.44
N SER A 110 11.89 28.59 6.31
CA SER A 110 11.88 27.78 5.08
C SER A 110 12.53 26.42 5.28
N LEU A 111 13.70 26.36 5.94
CA LEU A 111 14.39 25.10 6.23
C LEU A 111 13.54 24.18 7.13
N LEU A 112 12.93 24.73 8.18
CA LEU A 112 12.05 23.98 9.07
C LEU A 112 10.81 23.46 8.33
N TYR A 113 10.19 24.29 7.49
CA TYR A 113 9.05 23.91 6.67
C TYR A 113 9.39 22.74 5.74
N PHE A 114 10.52 22.81 5.01
CA PHE A 114 10.97 21.71 4.16
C PHE A 114 11.23 20.42 4.95
N PHE A 115 11.81 20.52 6.15
CA PHE A 115 12.07 19.38 7.01
C PHE A 115 10.76 18.73 7.51
N LEU A 116 9.81 19.52 8.00
CA LEU A 116 8.50 19.02 8.45
C LEU A 116 7.71 18.42 7.28
N PHE A 117 7.76 19.05 6.11
CA PHE A 117 7.10 18.53 4.91
C PHE A 117 7.70 17.20 4.48
N PHE A 118 9.02 17.07 4.56
CA PHE A 118 9.72 15.80 4.32
C PHE A 118 9.27 14.71 5.31
N LEU A 119 9.18 15.01 6.61
CA LEU A 119 8.67 14.06 7.61
C LEU A 119 7.22 13.67 7.36
N PHE A 120 6.38 14.63 6.96
CA PHE A 120 4.99 14.39 6.59
C PHE A 120 4.89 13.42 5.40
N ALA A 121 5.64 13.68 4.33
CA ALA A 121 5.71 12.81 3.16
C ALA A 121 6.25 11.40 3.49
N MET A 122 7.28 11.31 4.34
CA MET A 122 7.81 10.02 4.81
C MET A 122 6.79 9.24 5.64
N THR A 123 5.97 9.93 6.44
CA THR A 123 4.89 9.31 7.22
C THR A 123 3.80 8.74 6.33
N ILE A 124 3.43 9.46 5.25
CA ILE A 124 2.50 8.94 4.23
C ILE A 124 3.08 7.71 3.53
N LEU A 125 4.36 7.76 3.13
CA LEU A 125 5.03 6.60 2.54
C LEU A 125 5.09 5.42 3.50
N ALA A 126 5.33 5.66 4.79
CA ALA A 126 5.27 4.62 5.82
C ALA A 126 3.87 4.01 5.91
N LEU A 127 2.81 4.82 5.92
CA LEU A 127 1.42 4.34 5.91
C LEU A 127 1.10 3.49 4.66
N VAL A 128 1.58 3.88 3.49
CA VAL A 128 1.42 3.06 2.26
C VAL A 128 2.14 1.71 2.40
N ASN A 129 3.36 1.70 2.94
CA ASN A 129 4.12 0.48 3.17
C ASN A 129 3.53 -0.37 4.31
N TYR A 130 2.82 0.22 5.26
CA TYR A 130 2.17 -0.51 6.35
C TYR A 130 1.26 -1.62 5.85
N PHE A 131 0.45 -1.35 4.82
CA PHE A 131 -0.45 -2.37 4.27
C PHE A 131 0.30 -3.54 3.63
N SER A 132 1.46 -3.29 2.99
CA SER A 132 2.27 -4.36 2.41
C SER A 132 2.97 -5.21 3.47
N VAL A 133 3.46 -4.58 4.55
CA VAL A 133 4.02 -5.28 5.71
C VAL A 133 2.94 -6.09 6.41
N TYR A 134 1.77 -5.50 6.66
CA TYR A 134 0.65 -6.15 7.34
C TYR A 134 0.17 -7.40 6.60
N ALA A 135 0.02 -7.31 5.27
CA ALA A 135 -0.42 -8.45 4.47
C ALA A 135 0.65 -9.56 4.36
N HIS A 136 1.93 -9.22 4.50
CA HIS A 136 3.03 -10.15 4.26
C HIS A 136 3.61 -10.81 5.51
N PHE A 137 3.69 -10.07 6.63
CA PHE A 137 4.33 -10.51 7.86
C PHE A 137 3.33 -10.63 9.02
N ILE A 138 3.71 -11.42 10.02
CA ILE A 138 2.98 -11.56 11.27
C ILE A 138 3.81 -10.87 12.35
N TYR A 139 3.37 -9.69 12.80
CA TYR A 139 4.03 -8.89 13.82
C TYR A 139 3.01 -8.43 14.87
N PRO A 140 3.45 -8.03 16.07
CA PRO A 140 2.61 -7.22 16.96
C PRO A 140 2.39 -5.82 16.35
N LEU A 141 1.35 -5.11 16.79
CA LEU A 141 0.97 -3.77 16.30
C LEU A 141 2.17 -2.81 16.18
N ARG A 142 2.97 -2.68 17.24
CA ARG A 142 4.18 -1.84 17.28
C ARG A 142 5.19 -2.25 16.21
N GLY A 143 5.34 -3.55 15.98
CA GLY A 143 6.22 -4.09 14.95
C GLY A 143 5.81 -3.64 13.56
N TYR A 144 4.52 -3.69 13.23
CA TYR A 144 4.03 -3.19 11.94
C TYR A 144 4.38 -1.72 11.71
N VAL A 145 4.10 -0.85 12.69
CA VAL A 145 4.38 0.59 12.56
C VAL A 145 5.88 0.84 12.35
N ILE A 146 6.74 0.31 13.22
CA ILE A 146 8.20 0.51 13.13
C ILE A 146 8.75 0.02 11.80
N GLN A 147 8.38 -1.20 11.37
CA GLN A 147 8.88 -1.76 10.12
C GLN A 147 8.45 -0.95 8.90
N SER A 148 7.26 -0.35 8.95
CA SER A 148 6.74 0.49 7.88
C SER A 148 7.54 1.79 7.72
N PHE A 149 7.90 2.43 8.84
CA PHE A 149 8.81 3.58 8.83
C PHE A 149 10.21 3.19 8.35
N LEU A 150 10.77 2.09 8.85
CA LEU A 150 12.08 1.62 8.40
C LEU A 150 12.08 1.37 6.88
N LEU A 151 11.04 0.75 6.32
CA LEU A 151 10.95 0.54 4.87
C LEU A 151 10.91 1.83 4.05
N ALA A 152 10.25 2.87 4.56
CA ALA A 152 10.16 4.18 3.93
C ALA A 152 11.53 4.89 3.92
N PHE A 153 12.28 4.84 5.03
CA PHE A 153 13.59 5.48 5.15
C PHE A 153 14.74 4.71 4.49
N THR A 154 14.70 3.37 4.50
CA THR A 154 15.84 2.54 4.09
C THR A 154 16.02 2.42 2.58
N SER A 155 15.00 2.70 1.77
CA SER A 155 15.10 2.49 0.32
C SER A 155 14.47 3.62 -0.48
N TRP A 156 15.29 4.66 -0.70
CA TRP A 156 14.96 5.77 -1.58
C TRP A 156 14.53 5.32 -2.99
N LYS A 157 15.22 4.32 -3.55
CA LYS A 157 14.88 3.76 -4.88
C LYS A 157 13.47 3.17 -4.91
N THR A 158 13.08 2.43 -3.87
CA THR A 158 11.73 1.88 -3.78
C THR A 158 10.71 2.98 -3.58
N SER A 159 10.96 3.96 -2.71
CA SER A 159 10.07 5.11 -2.52
C SER A 159 9.83 5.86 -3.84
N LEU A 160 10.87 6.08 -4.65
CA LEU A 160 10.73 6.68 -5.99
C LEU A 160 9.85 5.83 -6.93
N LEU A 161 10.02 4.51 -6.96
CA LEU A 161 9.18 3.62 -7.76
C LEU A 161 7.72 3.63 -7.31
N LEU A 162 7.47 3.72 -5.99
CA LEU A 162 6.12 3.86 -5.47
C LEU A 162 5.52 5.18 -5.95
N ILE A 163 6.22 6.30 -5.74
CA ILE A 163 5.77 7.63 -6.19
C ILE A 163 5.47 7.65 -7.69
N ALA A 164 6.35 7.07 -8.52
CA ALA A 164 6.13 6.97 -9.95
C ALA A 164 4.85 6.17 -10.30
N GLY A 165 4.62 5.04 -9.63
CA GLY A 165 3.40 4.24 -9.82
C GLY A 165 2.13 4.98 -9.40
N PHE A 166 2.15 5.69 -8.27
CA PHE A 166 1.04 6.55 -7.86
C PHE A 166 0.81 7.71 -8.84
N GLY A 167 1.88 8.32 -9.35
CA GLY A 167 1.79 9.40 -10.35
C GLY A 167 1.15 8.93 -11.66
N ILE A 168 1.52 7.75 -12.15
CA ILE A 168 0.88 7.14 -13.34
C ILE A 168 -0.60 6.85 -13.07
N ALA A 169 -0.93 6.26 -11.93
CA ALA A 169 -2.32 5.98 -11.57
C ALA A 169 -3.16 7.26 -11.48
N ALA A 170 -2.63 8.30 -10.83
CA ALA A 170 -3.28 9.61 -10.71
C ALA A 170 -3.48 10.27 -12.08
N TYR A 171 -2.47 10.22 -12.96
CA TYR A 171 -2.59 10.73 -14.32
C TYR A 171 -3.70 10.03 -15.11
N LEU A 172 -3.76 8.69 -15.06
CA LEU A 172 -4.81 7.92 -15.75
C LEU A 172 -6.20 8.26 -15.22
N ILE A 173 -6.35 8.38 -13.90
CA ILE A 173 -7.62 8.77 -13.26
C ILE A 173 -8.02 10.19 -13.66
N ALA A 174 -7.08 11.13 -13.77
CA ALA A 174 -7.37 12.49 -14.20
C ALA A 174 -7.90 12.55 -15.65
N GLN A 175 -7.41 11.67 -16.54
CA GLN A 175 -7.92 11.57 -17.91
C GLN A 175 -9.32 10.95 -17.98
N VAL A 176 -9.61 9.97 -17.12
CA VAL A 176 -10.88 9.26 -17.10
C VAL A 176 -11.33 9.09 -15.64
N PRO A 177 -12.09 10.05 -15.08
CA PRO A 177 -12.52 10.01 -13.67
C PRO A 177 -13.33 8.75 -13.30
N ALA A 178 -14.03 8.15 -14.28
CA ALA A 178 -14.75 6.89 -14.07
C ALA A 178 -13.83 5.74 -13.58
N LEU A 179 -12.53 5.78 -13.88
CA LEU A 179 -11.55 4.79 -13.41
C LEU A 179 -11.43 4.73 -11.88
N ILE A 180 -11.91 5.75 -11.16
CA ILE A 180 -11.96 5.74 -9.70
C ILE A 180 -12.75 4.54 -9.20
N LEU A 181 -13.89 4.22 -9.82
CA LEU A 181 -14.74 3.11 -9.37
C LEU A 181 -14.15 1.74 -9.72
N PHE A 182 -13.26 1.67 -10.70
CA PHE A 182 -12.80 0.40 -11.27
C PHE A 182 -11.41 -0.01 -10.81
N ILE A 183 -10.47 0.93 -10.64
CA ILE A 183 -9.05 0.60 -10.44
C ILE A 183 -8.34 1.42 -9.34
N SER A 184 -9.02 2.37 -8.69
CA SER A 184 -8.38 3.33 -7.78
C SER A 184 -7.62 2.73 -6.60
N GLY A 185 -8.20 1.75 -5.90
CA GLY A 185 -7.57 1.12 -4.75
C GLY A 185 -6.66 -0.04 -5.17
N VAL A 186 -7.15 -0.88 -6.09
CA VAL A 186 -6.47 -2.13 -6.47
C VAL A 186 -5.18 -1.91 -7.24
N LEU A 187 -5.12 -0.94 -8.16
CA LEU A 187 -3.94 -0.73 -8.98
C LEU A 187 -2.75 -0.25 -8.12
N PRO A 188 -2.89 0.78 -7.27
CA PRO A 188 -1.82 1.15 -6.35
C PRO A 188 -1.49 0.04 -5.35
N ALA A 189 -2.48 -0.66 -4.78
CA ALA A 189 -2.23 -1.75 -3.84
C ALA A 189 -1.40 -2.88 -4.46
N TYR A 190 -1.73 -3.26 -5.70
CA TYR A 190 -0.98 -4.27 -6.44
C TYR A 190 0.43 -3.79 -6.80
N TRP A 191 0.57 -2.53 -7.24
CA TRP A 191 1.88 -1.94 -7.52
C TRP A 191 2.79 -1.93 -6.29
N VAL A 192 2.30 -1.38 -5.17
CA VAL A 192 3.04 -1.28 -3.90
C VAL A 192 3.46 -2.67 -3.40
N MET A 193 2.53 -3.63 -3.43
CA MET A 193 2.81 -5.00 -3.03
C MET A 193 3.87 -5.64 -3.92
N LYS A 194 3.76 -5.50 -5.24
CA LYS A 194 4.71 -6.09 -6.20
C LYS A 194 6.12 -5.55 -6.02
N VAL A 195 6.26 -4.23 -5.83
CA VAL A 195 7.57 -3.59 -5.61
C VAL A 195 8.17 -4.04 -4.27
N ASN A 196 7.38 -4.11 -3.21
CA ASN A 196 7.87 -4.50 -1.89
C ASN A 196 8.14 -6.01 -1.74
N LEU A 197 7.40 -6.87 -2.46
CA LEU A 197 7.57 -8.32 -2.36
C LEU A 197 8.99 -8.77 -2.72
N VAL A 198 9.62 -8.13 -3.70
CA VAL A 198 11.02 -8.39 -4.07
C VAL A 198 11.96 -8.14 -2.90
N ARG A 199 11.70 -7.10 -2.10
CA ARG A 199 12.49 -6.79 -0.89
C ARG A 199 12.22 -7.80 0.21
N PHE A 200 10.94 -8.14 0.44
CA PHE A 200 10.53 -9.08 1.48
C PHE A 200 11.16 -10.46 1.27
N GLN A 201 11.20 -10.94 0.02
CA GLN A 201 11.87 -12.19 -0.34
C GLN A 201 13.37 -12.14 -0.04
N LYS A 202 14.05 -11.04 -0.37
CA LYS A 202 15.48 -10.85 -0.05
C LYS A 202 15.73 -10.80 1.46
N MET A 203 14.88 -10.10 2.21
CA MET A 203 14.97 -10.02 3.66
C MET A 203 14.82 -11.41 4.31
N GLN A 204 13.82 -12.19 3.88
CA GLN A 204 13.62 -13.55 4.39
C GLN A 204 14.78 -14.48 4.04
N ALA A 205 15.29 -14.42 2.81
CA ALA A 205 16.45 -15.21 2.40
C ALA A 205 17.69 -14.91 3.25
N LYS A 206 17.93 -13.63 3.58
CA LYS A 206 19.04 -13.21 4.43
C LYS A 206 18.86 -13.70 5.88
N ILE A 207 17.65 -13.58 6.43
CA ILE A 207 17.34 -14.07 7.78
C ILE A 207 17.54 -15.59 7.86
N ALA A 208 17.05 -16.34 6.86
CA ALA A 208 17.19 -17.79 6.80
C ALA A 208 18.66 -18.23 6.72
N ALA A 209 19.47 -17.57 5.87
CA ALA A 209 20.90 -17.83 5.76
C ALA A 209 21.64 -17.56 7.08
N GLN A 210 21.28 -16.48 7.78
CA GLN A 210 21.91 -16.13 9.05
C GLN A 210 21.50 -17.09 10.19
N SER A 211 20.25 -17.56 10.22
CA SER A 211 19.83 -18.59 11.17
C SER A 211 20.53 -19.93 10.92
N ALA A 212 20.81 -20.28 9.66
CA ALA A 212 21.55 -21.50 9.33
C ALA A 212 23.02 -21.44 9.76
N GLN A 213 23.65 -20.25 9.66
CA GLN A 213 25.03 -20.04 10.13
C GLN A 213 25.16 -20.06 11.66
N ASN A 214 24.14 -19.64 12.41
CA ASN A 214 24.19 -19.64 13.87
C ASN A 214 23.94 -21.02 14.51
N VAL A 215 23.50 -22.01 13.72
CA VAL A 215 23.21 -23.38 14.16
C VAL A 215 24.32 -24.36 13.76
N ALA A 216 25.20 -23.96 12.84
CA ALA A 216 26.39 -24.71 12.41
C ALA A 216 27.62 -24.32 13.25
#